data_AF-A0A511YDS4-F1
#
_entry.id   AF-A0A511YDS4-F1
#
_cell.length_a   1.000
_cell.length_b   1.000
_cell.length_c   1.000
_cell.angle_alpha   90.00
_cell.angle_beta   90.00
_cell.angle_gamma   90.00
#
_symmetry.space_group_name_H-M   'P 1'
#
loop_
_entity.id
_entity.type
_entity.pdbx_description
1 polymer ?
#
loop_
_entity_poly.entity_id
_entity_poly.type
_entity_poly.pdbx_seq_one_letter_code
_entity_poly.pdbx_strand_id
1 'polypeptide(L)'
;MLKKILFLLFTISVSVHLLGQKYTPKEIDSLGKIAAFSMTNKKEALQLLFKYVDIAGESGYEKEEMYAMYRALTVYYDMAEYEKLIEYSLRLEDYAHKLGYPFFEMLAIRMRAISYMKLGVYNKSESLLKQALEKASKLKGDEMFAGKGSLFSDLVILKSEMRLSYDKSTLVYLKESLKWYNKCRIKIKKKYP
;
A
#
# COMPACT_ATOMS: atom_id res chain seq x y z
N MET A 1 23.63 32.33 -34.93
CA MET A 1 23.97 31.48 -33.75
C MET A 1 22.75 31.03 -32.96
N LEU A 2 21.74 31.88 -32.75
CA LEU A 2 20.51 31.57 -32.00
C LEU A 2 19.78 30.28 -32.46
N LYS A 3 19.65 30.06 -33.78
CA LYS A 3 19.01 28.86 -34.35
C LYS A 3 19.71 27.54 -33.98
N LYS A 4 21.04 27.55 -33.84
CA LYS A 4 21.82 26.35 -33.45
C LYS A 4 21.64 26.03 -31.97
N ILE A 5 21.52 27.06 -31.13
CA ILE A 5 21.27 26.91 -29.68
C ILE A 5 19.85 26.38 -29.43
N LEU A 6 18.85 26.90 -30.15
CA LEU A 6 17.47 26.41 -30.07
C LEU A 6 17.35 24.94 -30.50
N PHE A 7 18.05 24.56 -31.58
CA PHE A 7 18.08 23.18 -32.06
C PHE A 7 18.72 22.25 -31.03
N LEU A 8 19.83 22.67 -30.41
CA LEU A 8 20.50 21.89 -29.37
C LEU A 8 19.59 21.69 -28.14
N LEU A 9 18.92 22.73 -27.67
CA LEU A 9 17.97 22.66 -26.55
C LEU A 9 16.77 21.76 -26.88
N PHE A 10 16.26 21.83 -28.11
CA PHE A 10 15.20 20.95 -28.59
C PHE A 10 15.66 19.48 -28.64
N THR A 11 16.86 19.21 -29.16
CA THR A 11 17.42 17.86 -29.18
C THR A 11 17.64 17.31 -27.78
N ILE A 12 18.12 18.12 -26.83
CA ILE A 12 18.27 17.73 -25.42
C ILE A 12 16.89 17.46 -24.81
N SER A 13 15.89 18.34 -25.03
CA SER A 13 14.53 18.16 -24.53
C SER A 13 13.88 16.88 -25.07
N VAL A 14 14.01 16.60 -26.37
CA VAL A 14 13.49 15.37 -26.99
C VAL A 14 14.26 14.15 -26.51
N SER A 15 15.58 14.25 -26.35
CA SER A 15 16.42 13.16 -25.84
C SER A 15 16.10 12.84 -24.38
N VAL A 16 15.90 13.84 -23.52
CA VAL A 16 15.48 13.68 -22.12
C VAL A 16 14.07 13.07 -22.05
N HIS A 17 13.17 13.46 -22.97
CA HIS A 17 11.82 12.89 -23.03
C HIS A 17 11.79 11.44 -23.53
N LEU A 18 12.67 11.10 -24.48
CA LEU A 18 12.81 9.73 -25.02
C LEU A 18 13.60 8.80 -24.09
N LEU A 19 14.66 9.30 -23.45
CA LEU A 19 15.42 8.56 -22.42
C LEU A 19 14.61 8.38 -21.12
N GLY A 20 13.64 9.27 -20.86
CA GLY A 20 12.69 9.17 -19.75
C GLY A 20 11.54 8.17 -19.96
N GLN A 21 11.44 7.51 -21.13
CA GLN A 21 10.48 6.44 -21.39
C GLN A 21 11.19 5.14 -21.77
N LYS A 22 12.00 4.61 -20.86
CA LYS A 22 12.58 3.27 -21.05
C LYS A 22 11.54 2.16 -20.87
N TYR A 23 10.40 2.44 -20.22
CA TYR A 23 9.30 1.51 -20.00
C TYR A 23 7.95 2.15 -20.33
N THR A 24 7.12 1.44 -21.07
CA THR A 24 5.78 1.87 -21.42
C THR A 24 4.82 1.67 -20.24
N PRO A 25 3.77 2.49 -20.09
CA PRO A 25 2.68 2.23 -19.12
C PRO A 25 2.09 0.81 -19.21
N LYS A 26 2.18 0.18 -20.40
CA LYS A 26 1.77 -1.21 -20.62
C LYS A 26 2.70 -2.22 -19.94
N GLU A 27 4.01 -1.99 -19.91
CA GLU A 27 4.97 -2.87 -19.23
C GLU A 27 4.82 -2.77 -17.72
N ILE A 28 4.61 -1.56 -17.20
CA ILE A 28 4.27 -1.30 -15.80
C ILE A 28 2.97 -2.02 -15.39
N ASP A 29 1.90 -1.86 -16.18
CA ASP A 29 0.62 -2.53 -15.92
C ASP A 29 0.73 -4.06 -16.06
N SER A 30 1.55 -4.56 -16.98
CA SER A 30 1.79 -5.99 -17.17
C SER A 30 2.57 -6.59 -16.00
N LEU A 31 3.61 -5.93 -15.51
CA LEU A 31 4.35 -6.37 -14.31
C LEU A 31 3.46 -6.33 -13.07
N GLY A 32 2.65 -5.29 -12.92
CA GLY A 32 1.66 -5.18 -11.84
C GLY A 32 0.62 -6.31 -11.86
N LYS A 33 0.17 -6.72 -13.06
CA LYS A 33 -0.73 -7.86 -13.25
C LYS A 33 -0.02 -9.19 -12.99
N ILE A 34 1.17 -9.41 -13.55
CA ILE A 34 1.94 -10.65 -13.35
C ILE A 34 2.27 -10.85 -11.86
N ALA A 35 2.66 -9.80 -11.15
CA ALA A 35 2.86 -9.87 -9.71
C ALA A 35 1.57 -10.19 -8.94
N ALA A 36 0.40 -9.75 -9.43
CA ALA A 36 -0.89 -10.10 -8.84
C ALA A 36 -1.33 -11.56 -9.13
N PHE A 37 -0.91 -12.14 -10.26
CA PHE A 37 -1.35 -13.47 -10.72
C PHE A 37 -0.32 -14.60 -10.54
N SER A 38 0.96 -14.30 -10.26
CA SER A 38 2.04 -15.29 -10.10
C SER A 38 2.11 -15.97 -8.72
N MET A 39 1.00 -16.01 -7.97
CA MET A 39 0.94 -16.46 -6.57
C MET A 39 1.31 -17.93 -6.29
N THR A 40 1.83 -18.67 -7.27
CA THR A 40 2.38 -20.03 -7.06
C THR A 40 3.80 -20.00 -6.48
N ASN A 41 4.64 -19.01 -6.84
CA ASN A 41 6.01 -18.87 -6.31
C ASN A 41 6.25 -17.47 -5.71
N LYS A 42 6.17 -17.39 -4.38
CA LYS A 42 6.28 -16.13 -3.62
C LYS A 42 7.64 -15.44 -3.75
N LYS A 43 8.74 -16.19 -3.97
CA LYS A 43 10.08 -15.61 -4.14
C LYS A 43 10.21 -14.91 -5.51
N GLU A 44 9.67 -15.52 -6.55
CA GLU A 44 9.64 -14.92 -7.89
C GLU A 44 8.74 -13.68 -7.92
N ALA A 45 7.59 -13.73 -7.22
CA ALA A 45 6.72 -12.57 -7.07
C ALA A 45 7.45 -11.38 -6.42
N LEU A 46 8.24 -11.60 -5.37
CA LEU A 46 9.07 -10.53 -4.77
C LEU A 46 10.11 -9.98 -5.74
N GLN A 47 10.78 -10.81 -6.51
CA GLN A 47 11.76 -10.35 -7.51
C GLN A 47 11.11 -9.45 -8.56
N LEU A 48 9.94 -9.85 -9.08
CA LEU A 48 9.19 -9.04 -10.04
C LEU A 48 8.67 -7.74 -9.42
N LEU A 49 8.22 -7.77 -8.17
CA LEU A 49 7.77 -6.58 -7.44
C LEU A 49 8.90 -5.59 -7.19
N PHE A 50 10.10 -6.04 -6.81
CA PHE A 50 11.24 -5.12 -6.64
C PHE A 50 11.70 -4.53 -7.95
N LYS A 51 11.75 -5.32 -9.03
CA LYS A 51 11.99 -4.79 -10.37
C LYS A 51 10.94 -3.74 -10.75
N TYR A 52 9.68 -3.94 -10.38
CA TYR A 52 8.62 -2.97 -10.62
C TYR A 52 8.79 -1.69 -9.78
N VAL A 53 9.18 -1.81 -8.50
CA VAL A 53 9.54 -0.65 -7.65
C VAL A 53 10.64 0.17 -8.33
N ASP A 54 11.73 -0.47 -8.74
CA ASP A 54 12.87 0.22 -9.38
C ASP A 54 12.43 0.95 -10.65
N ILE A 55 11.68 0.27 -11.54
CA ILE A 55 11.20 0.86 -12.79
C ILE A 55 10.26 2.05 -12.53
N ALA A 56 9.32 1.92 -11.59
CA ALA A 56 8.37 2.96 -11.26
C ALA A 56 9.08 4.19 -10.67
N GLY A 57 10.05 3.98 -9.77
CA GLY A 57 10.87 5.04 -9.19
C GLY A 57 11.73 5.76 -10.23
N GLU A 58 12.44 5.02 -11.10
CA GLU A 58 13.23 5.59 -12.20
C GLU A 58 12.38 6.41 -13.19
N SER A 59 11.11 6.04 -13.34
CA SER A 59 10.16 6.68 -14.25
C SER A 59 9.36 7.82 -13.60
N GLY A 60 9.55 8.10 -12.31
CA GLY A 60 8.80 9.12 -11.57
C GLY A 60 7.32 8.77 -11.32
N TYR A 61 6.94 7.50 -11.41
CA TYR A 61 5.60 6.99 -11.10
C TYR A 61 5.48 6.62 -9.62
N GLU A 62 5.56 7.63 -8.76
CA GLU A 62 5.65 7.47 -7.29
C GLU A 62 4.49 6.65 -6.70
N LYS A 63 3.27 6.86 -7.20
CA LYS A 63 2.08 6.15 -6.71
C LYS A 63 2.13 4.66 -7.04
N GLU A 64 2.55 4.34 -8.26
CA GLU A 64 2.74 2.98 -8.76
C GLU A 64 3.86 2.27 -7.99
N GLU A 65 4.96 2.97 -7.71
CA GLU A 65 6.05 2.50 -6.87
C GLU A 65 5.55 2.11 -5.47
N MET A 66 4.82 2.99 -4.79
CA MET A 66 4.25 2.70 -3.47
C MET A 66 3.24 1.54 -3.51
N TYR A 67 2.46 1.38 -4.58
CA TYR A 67 1.61 0.21 -4.75
C TYR A 67 2.41 -1.08 -4.89
N ALA A 68 3.52 -1.07 -5.64
CA ALA A 68 4.41 -2.22 -5.77
C ALA A 68 5.07 -2.56 -4.43
N MET A 69 5.54 -1.54 -3.69
CA MET A 69 6.05 -1.71 -2.33
C MET A 69 5.01 -2.32 -1.40
N TYR A 70 3.77 -1.82 -1.42
CA TYR A 70 2.68 -2.38 -0.60
C TYR A 70 2.37 -3.83 -0.96
N ARG A 71 2.40 -4.20 -2.24
CA ARG A 71 2.24 -5.61 -2.66
C ARG A 71 3.40 -6.49 -2.19
N ALA A 72 4.63 -5.99 -2.13
CA ALA A 72 5.74 -6.75 -1.56
C ALA A 72 5.51 -7.03 -0.06
N LEU A 73 4.92 -6.09 0.70
CA LEU A 73 4.52 -6.35 2.10
C LEU A 73 3.51 -7.49 2.21
N THR A 74 2.53 -7.58 1.31
CA THR A 74 1.56 -8.69 1.32
C THR A 74 2.23 -10.02 1.02
N VAL A 75 3.21 -10.05 0.12
CA VAL A 75 3.97 -11.28 -0.16
C VAL A 75 4.82 -11.70 1.05
N TYR A 76 5.49 -10.76 1.73
CA TYR A 76 6.20 -11.06 2.97
C TYR A 76 5.26 -11.62 4.06
N TYR A 77 4.05 -11.07 4.17
CA TYR A 77 3.04 -11.57 5.10
C TYR A 77 2.67 -13.03 4.77
N ASP A 78 2.42 -13.32 3.50
CA ASP A 78 2.06 -14.65 3.04
C ASP A 78 3.20 -15.66 3.18
N MET A 79 4.45 -15.20 3.17
CA MET A 79 5.64 -16.01 3.45
C MET A 79 5.93 -16.17 4.95
N ALA A 80 5.14 -15.52 5.82
CA ALA A 80 5.39 -15.41 7.26
C ALA A 80 6.76 -14.79 7.62
N GLU A 81 7.33 -13.97 6.73
CA GLU A 81 8.59 -13.24 6.98
C GLU A 81 8.29 -11.91 7.68
N TYR A 82 7.78 -11.98 8.91
CA TYR A 82 7.24 -10.82 9.63
C TYR A 82 8.30 -9.78 10.00
N GLU A 83 9.54 -10.18 10.25
CA GLU A 83 10.66 -9.26 10.52
C GLU A 83 10.99 -8.41 9.28
N LYS A 84 11.03 -9.03 8.10
CA LYS A 84 11.24 -8.30 6.83
C LYS A 84 10.05 -7.43 6.49
N LEU A 85 8.82 -7.88 6.81
CA LEU A 85 7.63 -7.06 6.66
C LEU A 85 7.71 -5.80 7.52
N ILE A 86 8.16 -5.91 8.78
CA ILE A 86 8.36 -4.75 9.68
C ILE A 86 9.39 -3.79 9.07
N GLU A 87 10.55 -4.28 8.65
CA GLU A 87 11.58 -3.46 8.03
C GLU A 87 11.08 -2.75 6.77
N TYR A 88 10.45 -3.49 5.87
CA TYR A 88 9.99 -2.94 4.59
C TYR A 88 8.79 -2.01 4.77
N SER A 89 7.95 -2.23 5.79
CA SER A 89 6.85 -1.32 6.13
C SER A 89 7.35 0.04 6.62
N LEU A 90 8.47 0.08 7.35
CA LEU A 90 9.12 1.35 7.74
C LEU A 90 9.59 2.14 6.52
N ARG A 91 10.15 1.45 5.50
CA ARG A 91 10.59 2.09 4.26
C ARG A 91 9.41 2.68 3.49
N LEU A 92 8.31 1.94 3.35
CA LEU A 92 7.09 2.46 2.71
C LEU A 92 6.50 3.65 3.50
N GLU A 93 6.48 3.58 4.83
CA GLU A 93 5.99 4.67 5.67
C GLU A 93 6.82 5.96 5.46
N ASP A 94 8.15 5.86 5.53
CA ASP A 94 9.06 6.99 5.34
C ASP A 94 8.93 7.59 3.93
N TYR A 95 8.86 6.73 2.90
CA TYR A 95 8.72 7.19 1.52
C TYR A 95 7.37 7.89 1.27
N ALA A 96 6.28 7.26 1.69
CA ALA A 96 4.94 7.83 1.59
C ALA A 96 4.83 9.16 2.36
N HIS A 97 5.51 9.27 3.51
CA HIS A 97 5.55 10.50 4.29
C HIS A 97 6.27 11.63 3.55
N LYS A 98 7.46 11.35 3.00
CA LYS A 98 8.25 12.33 2.24
C LYS A 98 7.48 12.88 1.04
N LEU A 99 6.69 12.04 0.39
CA LEU A 99 5.93 12.39 -0.80
C LEU A 99 4.50 12.88 -0.51
N GLY A 100 4.07 12.91 0.75
CA GLY A 100 2.75 13.42 1.13
C GLY A 100 1.59 12.51 0.73
N TYR A 101 1.77 11.19 0.78
CA TYR A 101 0.76 10.18 0.47
C TYR A 101 0.23 9.48 1.74
N PRO A 102 -0.71 10.10 2.48
CA PRO A 102 -1.15 9.63 3.79
C PRO A 102 -1.89 8.28 3.75
N PHE A 103 -2.46 7.89 2.60
CA PHE A 103 -3.07 6.57 2.44
C PHE A 103 -2.02 5.45 2.52
N PHE A 104 -0.86 5.62 1.86
CA PHE A 104 0.22 4.63 1.92
C PHE A 104 0.93 4.61 3.26
N GLU A 105 1.07 5.77 3.93
CA GLU A 105 1.54 5.82 5.33
C GLU A 105 0.64 4.97 6.24
N MET A 106 -0.68 5.11 6.11
CA MET A 106 -1.65 4.33 6.88
C MET A 106 -1.54 2.83 6.59
N LEU A 107 -1.41 2.44 5.31
CA LEU A 107 -1.23 1.04 4.91
C LEU A 107 0.07 0.43 5.46
N ALA A 108 1.17 1.18 5.45
CA ALA A 108 2.44 0.75 5.99
C ALA A 108 2.35 0.48 7.50
N ILE A 109 1.78 1.41 8.27
CA ILE A 109 1.58 1.25 9.72
C ILE A 109 0.66 0.04 10.01
N ARG A 110 -0.41 -0.13 9.22
CA ARG A 110 -1.31 -1.29 9.31
C ARG A 110 -0.56 -2.60 9.12
N MET A 111 0.26 -2.73 8.08
CA MET A 111 1.04 -3.94 7.82
C MET A 111 2.04 -4.24 8.94
N ARG A 112 2.70 -3.20 9.46
CA ARG A 112 3.59 -3.32 10.62
C ARG A 112 2.86 -3.81 11.86
N ALA A 113 1.65 -3.30 12.11
CA ALA A 113 0.81 -3.74 13.22
C ALA A 113 0.44 -5.22 13.10
N ILE A 114 0.00 -5.65 11.91
CA ILE A 114 -0.32 -7.05 11.61
C ILE A 114 0.89 -7.97 11.86
N SER A 115 2.10 -7.51 11.53
CA SER A 115 3.32 -8.29 11.81
C SER A 115 3.57 -8.46 13.29
N TYR A 116 3.44 -7.39 14.09
CA TYR A 116 3.52 -7.51 15.54
C TYR A 116 2.42 -8.40 16.12
N MET A 117 1.21 -8.36 15.56
CA MET A 117 0.13 -9.28 15.94
C MET A 117 0.53 -10.73 15.71
N LYS A 118 1.11 -11.06 14.55
CA LYS A 118 1.55 -12.43 14.22
C LYS A 118 2.76 -12.89 15.02
N LEU A 119 3.59 -11.97 15.48
CA LEU A 119 4.68 -12.23 16.42
C LEU A 119 4.23 -12.27 17.90
N GLY A 120 2.93 -12.14 18.19
CA GLY A 120 2.39 -12.18 19.56
C GLY A 120 2.62 -10.90 20.37
N VAL A 121 3.12 -9.83 19.75
CA VAL A 121 3.39 -8.54 20.40
C VAL A 121 2.12 -7.67 20.35
N TYR A 122 1.06 -8.14 20.98
CA TYR A 122 -0.31 -7.60 20.82
C TYR A 122 -0.46 -6.13 21.22
N ASN A 123 0.17 -5.70 22.32
CA ASN A 123 0.08 -4.30 22.77
C ASN A 123 0.66 -3.32 21.73
N LYS A 124 1.76 -3.70 21.08
CA LYS A 124 2.38 -2.90 20.03
C LYS A 124 1.54 -2.88 18.77
N SER A 125 0.96 -4.04 18.39
CA SER A 125 -0.04 -4.11 17.32
C SER A 125 -1.23 -3.19 17.58
N GLU A 126 -1.82 -3.23 18.79
CA GLU A 126 -2.97 -2.39 19.13
C GLU A 126 -2.65 -0.90 19.01
N SER A 127 -1.49 -0.48 19.54
CA SER A 127 -1.03 0.90 19.44
C SER A 127 -0.89 1.36 17.99
N LEU A 128 -0.31 0.53 17.14
CA LEU A 128 -0.12 0.85 15.72
C LEU A 128 -1.44 0.84 14.95
N LEU A 129 -2.37 -0.08 15.23
CA LEU A 129 -3.69 -0.07 14.60
C LEU A 129 -4.48 1.20 14.98
N LYS A 130 -4.37 1.68 16.23
CA LYS A 130 -4.97 2.95 16.65
C LYS A 130 -4.33 4.14 15.94
N GLN A 131 -3.00 4.17 15.81
CA GLN A 131 -2.29 5.19 15.04
C GLN A 131 -2.73 5.20 13.55
N ALA A 132 -2.86 4.02 12.94
CA ALA A 132 -3.36 3.90 11.57
C ALA A 132 -4.82 4.39 11.45
N LEU A 133 -5.67 4.17 12.45
CA LEU A 133 -7.05 4.68 12.47
C LEU A 133 -7.11 6.21 12.54
N GLU A 134 -6.21 6.84 13.30
CA GLU A 134 -6.09 8.29 13.35
C GLU A 134 -5.71 8.85 11.98
N LYS A 135 -4.75 8.23 11.30
CA LYS A 135 -4.40 8.59 9.91
C LYS A 135 -5.57 8.36 8.95
N ALA A 136 -6.21 7.20 9.01
CA ALA A 136 -7.39 6.88 8.19
C ALA A 136 -8.52 7.90 8.39
N SER A 137 -8.66 8.48 9.58
CA SER A 137 -9.67 9.50 9.89
C SER A 137 -9.38 10.87 9.26
N LYS A 138 -8.15 11.13 8.83
CA LYS A 138 -7.74 12.34 8.11
C LYS A 138 -7.85 12.18 6.59
N LEU A 139 -8.03 10.95 6.09
CA LEU A 139 -8.25 10.66 4.68
C LEU A 139 -9.65 11.12 4.22
N LYS A 140 -9.88 11.12 2.91
CA LYS A 140 -11.15 11.52 2.31
C LYS A 140 -11.67 10.43 1.36
N GLY A 141 -12.98 10.46 1.13
CA GLY A 141 -13.62 9.59 0.15
C GLY A 141 -13.39 8.10 0.41
N ASP A 142 -13.09 7.37 -0.66
CA ASP A 142 -13.08 5.90 -0.64
C ASP A 142 -11.87 5.35 0.13
N GLU A 143 -10.75 6.07 0.16
CA GLU A 143 -9.56 5.74 0.95
C GLU A 143 -9.86 5.75 2.46
N MET A 144 -10.63 6.75 2.94
CA MET A 144 -11.09 6.79 4.33
C MET A 144 -11.97 5.58 4.65
N PHE A 145 -12.92 5.26 3.79
CA PHE A 145 -13.86 4.17 4.04
C PHE A 145 -13.15 2.81 4.03
N ALA A 146 -12.29 2.57 3.04
CA ALA A 146 -11.51 1.35 2.92
C ALA A 146 -10.52 1.20 4.09
N GLY A 147 -9.80 2.27 4.43
CA GLY A 147 -8.85 2.29 5.54
C GLY A 147 -9.52 2.03 6.88
N LYS A 148 -10.64 2.70 7.18
CA LYS A 148 -11.38 2.43 8.43
C LYS A 148 -11.95 1.03 8.49
N GLY A 149 -12.58 0.56 7.41
CA GLY A 149 -13.15 -0.79 7.35
C GLY A 149 -12.12 -1.88 7.63
N SER A 150 -10.96 -1.82 6.97
CA SER A 150 -9.89 -2.79 7.17
C SER A 150 -9.30 -2.72 8.58
N LEU A 151 -9.03 -1.53 9.10
CA LEU A 151 -8.45 -1.35 10.43
C LEU A 151 -9.38 -1.81 11.56
N PHE A 152 -10.69 -1.55 11.46
CA PHE A 152 -11.64 -2.10 12.44
C PHE A 152 -11.73 -3.62 12.35
N SER A 153 -11.63 -4.19 11.14
CA SER A 153 -11.53 -5.65 10.98
C SER A 153 -10.27 -6.20 11.64
N ASP A 154 -9.11 -5.56 11.46
CA ASP A 154 -7.86 -6.01 12.08
C ASP A 154 -7.90 -5.91 13.61
N LEU A 155 -8.57 -4.89 14.17
CA LEU A 155 -8.80 -4.79 15.62
C LEU A 155 -9.67 -5.92 16.16
N VAL A 156 -10.70 -6.35 15.41
CA VAL A 156 -11.49 -7.54 15.78
C VAL A 156 -10.61 -8.78 15.81
N ILE A 157 -9.77 -8.97 14.78
CA ILE A 157 -8.83 -10.10 14.72
C ILE A 157 -7.87 -10.04 15.90
N LEU A 158 -7.28 -8.87 16.19
CA LEU A 158 -6.37 -8.70 17.32
C LEU A 158 -7.02 -9.06 18.65
N LYS A 159 -8.27 -8.61 18.90
CA LYS A 159 -8.97 -8.98 20.13
C LYS A 159 -9.25 -10.48 20.20
N SER A 160 -9.54 -11.12 19.08
CA SER A 160 -9.65 -12.58 19.03
C SER A 160 -8.33 -13.29 19.36
N GLU A 161 -7.20 -12.84 18.80
CA GLU A 161 -5.86 -13.38 19.08
C GLU A 161 -5.47 -13.20 20.57
N MET A 162 -5.92 -12.10 21.19
CA MET A 162 -5.78 -11.85 22.63
C MET A 162 -6.75 -12.65 23.51
N ARG A 163 -7.60 -13.51 22.94
CA ARG A 163 -8.68 -14.24 23.64
C ARG A 163 -9.74 -13.34 24.29
N LEU A 164 -9.95 -12.16 23.70
CA LEU A 164 -10.95 -11.16 24.10
C LEU A 164 -12.11 -11.07 23.07
N SER A 165 -12.37 -12.16 22.33
CA SER A 165 -13.31 -12.21 21.20
C SER A 165 -14.75 -11.82 21.58
N TYR A 166 -15.14 -11.98 22.84
CA TYR A 166 -16.49 -11.64 23.33
C TYR A 166 -16.54 -10.35 24.15
N ASP A 167 -15.46 -9.57 24.20
CA ASP A 167 -15.47 -8.28 24.88
C ASP A 167 -16.36 -7.26 24.14
N LYS A 168 -16.96 -6.34 24.91
CA LYS A 168 -17.82 -5.27 24.38
C LYS A 168 -17.10 -4.44 23.32
N SER A 169 -15.79 -4.23 23.44
CA SER A 169 -14.99 -3.52 22.43
C SER A 169 -14.95 -4.25 21.09
N THR A 170 -14.90 -5.58 21.08
CA THR A 170 -14.90 -6.41 19.85
C THR A 170 -16.20 -6.23 19.07
N LEU A 171 -17.35 -6.21 19.75
CA LEU A 171 -18.65 -5.94 19.13
C LEU A 171 -18.72 -4.53 18.53
N VAL A 172 -18.14 -3.54 19.22
CA VAL A 172 -18.06 -2.15 18.70
C VAL A 172 -17.23 -2.10 17.41
N TYR A 173 -16.07 -2.76 17.38
CA TYR A 173 -15.22 -2.81 16.18
C TYR A 173 -15.89 -3.54 15.02
N LEU A 174 -16.59 -4.64 15.29
CA LEU A 174 -17.34 -5.37 14.25
C LEU A 174 -18.42 -4.48 13.62
N LYS A 175 -19.17 -3.75 14.45
CA LYS A 175 -20.20 -2.81 13.99
C LYS A 175 -19.61 -1.69 13.14
N GLU A 176 -18.48 -1.11 13.57
CA GLU A 176 -17.80 -0.07 12.80
C GLU A 176 -17.23 -0.61 11.48
N SER A 177 -16.60 -1.79 11.47
CA SER A 177 -16.11 -2.43 10.24
C SER A 177 -17.22 -2.60 9.20
N LEU A 178 -18.37 -3.15 9.62
CA LEU A 178 -19.53 -3.35 8.73
C LEU A 178 -20.10 -2.02 8.20
N LYS A 179 -20.17 -0.99 9.05
CA LYS A 179 -20.60 0.35 8.66
C LYS A 179 -19.71 0.94 7.56
N TRP A 180 -18.40 0.84 7.69
CA TRP A 180 -17.48 1.38 6.69
C TRP A 180 -17.46 0.56 5.40
N TYR A 181 -17.53 -0.77 5.50
CA TYR A 181 -17.70 -1.66 4.35
C TYR A 181 -18.94 -1.31 3.51
N ASN A 182 -20.08 -1.06 4.17
CA ASN A 182 -21.31 -0.68 3.48
C ASN A 182 -21.18 0.66 2.75
N LYS A 183 -20.45 1.63 3.30
CA LYS A 183 -20.18 2.91 2.61
C LYS A 183 -19.35 2.72 1.34
N CYS A 184 -18.38 1.80 1.34
CA CYS A 184 -17.67 1.41 0.11
C CYS A 184 -18.63 0.77 -0.91
N ARG A 185 -19.44 -0.21 -0.48
CA ARG A 185 -20.31 -1.02 -1.36
C ARG A 185 -21.41 -0.21 -2.06
N ILE A 186 -22.06 0.72 -1.35
CA ILE A 186 -23.17 1.53 -1.90
C ILE A 186 -22.71 2.39 -3.08
N LYS A 187 -21.45 2.82 -3.09
CA LYS A 187 -20.88 3.61 -4.19
C LYS A 187 -20.53 2.77 -5.42
N ILE A 188 -20.03 1.55 -5.24
CA ILE A 188 -19.69 0.65 -6.36
C ILE A 188 -20.94 0.39 -7.21
N LYS A 189 -22.09 0.11 -6.56
CA LYS A 189 -23.38 -0.07 -7.24
C LYS A 189 -23.88 1.17 -8.01
N LYS A 190 -23.44 2.37 -7.65
CA LYS A 190 -23.80 3.61 -8.37
C LYS A 190 -22.89 3.91 -9.56
N LYS A 191 -21.68 3.35 -9.59
CA LYS A 191 -20.67 3.60 -10.64
C LYS A 191 -20.81 2.64 -11.84
N TYR A 192 -21.41 1.48 -11.61
CA TYR A 192 -21.67 0.46 -12.63
C TYR A 192 -23.12 -0.04 -12.46
N PRO A 193 -24.12 0.69 -12.99
CA PRO A 193 -25.52 0.25 -12.98
C PRO A 193 -25.74 -0.99 -13.86
#